data_AF-A0A7V1MKA9-F1
#
_entry.id   AF-A0A7V1MKA9-F1
#
_cell.length_a   1.000
_cell.length_b   1.000
_cell.length_c   1.000
_cell.angle_alpha   90.00
_cell.angle_beta   90.00
_cell.angle_gamma   90.00
#
_symmetry.space_group_name_H-M   'P 1'
#
loop_
_entity.id
_entity.type
_entity.pdbx_description
1 polymer ?
#
loop_
_entity_poly.entity_id
_entity_poly.type
_entity_poly.pdbx_seq_one_letter_code
_entity_poly.pdbx_strand_id
1 'polypeptide(L)' 'MENSKKFRPDPKLRLMDQVRQVLRYHHYACRTEQTYCDWVKKFVQFHEMKIRERGGLSAVQ' A
#
# COMPACT_ATOMS: atom_id res chain seq x y z
N MET A 1 -8.76 21.77 21.88
CA MET A 1 -8.56 20.32 22.06
C MET A 1 -9.42 19.61 21.02
N GLU A 2 -8.92 19.44 19.80
CA GLU A 2 -9.64 18.68 18.77
C GLU A 2 -9.13 17.24 18.78
N ASN A 3 -10.02 16.37 19.26
CA ASN A 3 -9.87 14.93 19.25
C ASN A 3 -9.87 14.45 17.79
N SER A 4 -8.70 14.54 17.15
CA SER A 4 -8.46 14.14 15.77
C SER A 4 -8.58 12.61 15.69
N LYS A 5 -9.79 12.13 15.42
CA LYS A 5 -10.05 10.71 15.11
C LYS A 5 -9.26 10.38 13.84
N LYS A 6 -8.02 9.91 14.01
CA LYS A 6 -7.16 9.44 12.91
C LYS A 6 -7.89 8.27 12.23
N PHE A 7 -8.26 8.45 10.97
CA PHE A 7 -8.82 7.36 10.19
C PHE A 7 -7.83 6.20 10.13
N ARG A 8 -8.31 5.00 10.47
CA ARG A 8 -7.54 3.77 10.37
C ARG A 8 -8.32 2.82 9.45
N PRO A 9 -7.77 2.44 8.29
CA PRO A 9 -8.41 1.45 7.44
C PRO A 9 -8.47 0.10 8.14
N ASP A 10 -9.38 -0.76 7.72
CA ASP A 10 -9.58 -2.07 8.34
C ASP A 10 -8.32 -2.96 8.17
N PRO A 11 -7.67 -3.37 9.28
CA PRO A 11 -6.45 -4.17 9.21
C PRO A 11 -6.65 -5.56 8.60
N LYS A 12 -7.90 -6.05 8.52
CA LYS A 12 -8.22 -7.38 7.96
C LYS A 12 -8.30 -7.38 6.44
N LEU A 13 -8.34 -6.21 5.81
CA LEU A 13 -8.41 -6.08 4.36
C LEU A 13 -7.02 -6.21 3.71
N ARG A 14 -7.02 -6.59 2.43
CA ARG A 14 -5.80 -6.56 1.62
C ARG A 14 -5.28 -5.12 1.53
N LEU A 15 -3.97 -4.96 1.36
CA LEU A 15 -3.31 -3.65 1.27
C LEU A 15 -4.00 -2.69 0.29
N MET A 16 -4.38 -3.18 -0.88
CA MET A 16 -5.04 -2.35 -1.90
C MET A 16 -6.44 -1.88 -1.47
N ASP A 17 -7.17 -2.69 -0.72
CA ASP A 17 -8.49 -2.32 -0.20
C ASP A 17 -8.37 -1.32 0.95
N GLN A 18 -7.31 -1.42 1.77
CA GLN A 18 -6.96 -0.40 2.76
C GLN A 18 -6.62 0.94 2.11
N VAL A 19 -5.84 0.94 1.02
CA VAL A 19 -5.52 2.15 0.26
C VAL A 19 -6.78 2.80 -0.30
N ARG A 20 -7.71 2.02 -0.88
CA ARG A 20 -9.00 2.55 -1.36
C ARG A 20 -9.84 3.14 -0.24
N GLN A 21 -9.87 2.52 0.92
CA GLN A 21 -10.57 3.06 2.09
C GLN A 21 -10.05 4.44 2.49
N VAL A 22 -8.72 4.62 2.54
CA VAL A 22 -8.10 5.92 2.82
C VAL A 22 -8.46 6.95 1.74
N LEU A 23 -8.37 6.58 0.46
CA LEU A 23 -8.68 7.50 -0.63
C LEU A 23 -10.15 7.92 -0.63
N ARG A 24 -11.07 6.99 -0.33
CA ARG A 24 -12.51 7.29 -0.20
C ARG A 24 -12.83 8.13 1.02
N TYR A 25 -12.14 7.88 2.14
CA TYR A 25 -12.26 8.70 3.34
C TYR A 25 -11.87 10.16 3.06
N HIS A 26 -10.89 10.38 2.18
CA HIS A 26 -10.49 11.70 1.72
C HIS A 26 -11.27 12.21 0.50
N HIS A 27 -12.35 11.53 0.09
CA HIS A 27 -13.21 11.91 -1.03
C HIS A 27 -12.49 12.08 -2.38
N TYR A 28 -11.43 11.30 -2.62
CA TYR A 28 -10.82 11.25 -3.95
C TYR A 28 -11.77 10.60 -4.97
N ALA A 29 -11.68 11.05 -6.22
CA ALA A 29 -12.47 10.48 -7.30
C ALA A 29 -12.06 9.03 -7.61
N CYS A 30 -13.00 8.20 -8.08
CA CYS A 30 -12.75 6.80 -8.47
C CYS A 30 -11.62 6.66 -9.50
N ARG A 31 -11.42 7.65 -10.37
CA ARG A 31 -10.33 7.64 -11.35
C ARG A 31 -8.96 7.80 -10.68
N THR A 32 -8.89 8.67 -9.67
CA THR A 32 -7.70 8.85 -8.84
C THR A 32 -7.41 7.58 -8.03
N GLU A 33 -8.44 6.92 -7.49
CA GLU A 33 -8.27 5.62 -6.82
C GLU A 33 -7.56 4.59 -7.70
N GLN A 34 -7.99 4.45 -8.97
CA GLN A 34 -7.37 3.53 -9.92
C GLN A 34 -5.92 3.90 -10.21
N THR A 35 -5.65 5.17 -10.55
CA THR A 35 -4.29 5.63 -10.85
C THR A 35 -3.34 5.38 -9.69
N TYR A 36 -3.74 5.69 -8.45
CA TYR A 36 -2.91 5.45 -7.28
C TYR A 36 -2.70 3.94 -7.04
N CYS A 37 -3.74 3.11 -7.15
CA CYS A 37 -3.60 1.66 -7.02
C CYS A 37 -2.60 1.10 -8.06
N ASP A 38 -2.64 1.56 -9.30
CA ASP A 38 -1.72 1.10 -10.34
C ASP A 38 -0.29 1.59 -10.12
N TRP A 39 -0.09 2.81 -9.63
CA TRP A 39 1.23 3.30 -9.22
C TRP A 39 1.80 2.50 -8.05
N VAL A 40 0.98 2.17 -7.04
CA VAL A 40 1.43 1.34 -5.91
C VAL A 40 1.84 -0.05 -6.38
N LYS A 41 1.07 -0.69 -7.28
CA LYS A 41 1.46 -2.00 -7.86
C LYS A 41 2.79 -1.90 -8.60
N LYS A 42 2.96 -0.89 -9.46
CA LYS A 42 4.22 -0.66 -10.20
C LYS A 42 5.39 -0.41 -9.26
N PHE A 43 5.17 0.36 -8.20
CA PHE A 43 6.18 0.63 -7.17
C PHE A 43 6.60 -0.65 -6.46
N VAL A 44 5.64 -1.47 -6.04
CA VAL A 44 5.91 -2.76 -5.38
C VAL A 44 6.66 -3.69 -6.33
N GLN A 45 6.21 -3.85 -7.59
CA GLN A 45 6.91 -4.67 -8.59
C GLN A 45 8.34 -4.17 -8.88
N PHE A 46 8.53 -2.85 -8.97
CA PHE A 46 9.84 -2.24 -9.19
C PHE A 46 10.78 -2.49 -8.00
N HIS A 47 10.29 -2.40 -6.77
CA HIS A 47 11.08 -2.63 -5.57
C HIS A 47 11.23 -4.12 -5.20
N GLU A 48 10.32 -5.00 -5.60
CA GLU A 48 10.44 -6.45 -5.42
C GLU A 48 11.64 -7.04 -6.18
N MET A 49 12.11 -6.38 -7.26
CA MET A 49 13.39 -6.73 -7.89
C MET A 49 14.59 -6.51 -6.95
N LYS A 50 14.48 -5.60 -5.98
CA LYS A 50 15.52 -5.30 -4.98
C LYS A 50 15.47 -6.22 -3.75
N ILE A 51 14.33 -6.89 -3.52
CA ILE A 51 14.20 -7.90 -2.45
C ILE A 51 14.78 -9.24 -2.91
N ARG A 52 14.70 -9.56 -4.20
CA ARG A 52 15.28 -10.80 -4.76
C ARG A 52 16.82 -10.85 -4.63
N GLU A 53 17.50 -9.71 -4.69
CA GLU A 53 18.96 -9.64 -4.49
C GLU A 53 19.39 -9.65 -3.01
N ARG A 54 18.45 -9.60 -2.06
CA ARG A 54 18.72 -9.56 -0.62
C ARG A 54 18.26 -10.83 0.12
N GLY A 55 18.05 -11.93 -0.61
CA GLY A 55 17.66 -13.24 -0.08
C GLY A 55 18.53 -14.41 -0.58
N GLY A 56 19.70 -14.15 -1.15
CA GLY A 56 20.56 -15.15 -1.80
C GLY A 56 21.89 -15.45 -1.11
N LEU A 57 22.12 -15.02 0.14
CA LEU A 57 23.34 -15.32 0.88
C LEU A 57 23.00 -15.68 2.33
N SER A 58 22.56 -16.92 2.55
CA SER A 58 22.68 -17.63 3.84
C SER A 58 22.18 -19.07 3.68
N ALA A 59 22.88 -19.86 2.86
CA ALA A 59 22.97 -21.30 3.06
C ALA A 59 24.41 -21.60 3.48
N VAL A 60 24.73 -21.31 4.74
CA VAL A 60 25.93 -21.76 5.46
C VAL A 60 25.55 -21.94 6.92
N GLN A 61 24.97 -23.11 7.22
CA GLN A 61 25.43 -24.11 8.19
C GLN A 61 24.32 -25.13 8.47
#